data_AF-A0A1Q6M756-F1
#
_entry.id   AF-A0A1Q6M756-F1
#
_cell.length_a   1.000
_cell.length_b   1.000
_cell.length_c   1.000
_cell.angle_alpha   90.00
_cell.angle_beta   90.00
_cell.angle_gamma   90.00
#
_symmetry.space_group_name_H-M   'P 1'
#
loop_
_entity.id
_entity.type
_entity.pdbx_description
1 polymer ?
#
loop_
_entity_poly.entity_id
_entity_poly.type
_entity_poly.pdbx_seq_one_letter_code
_entity_poly.pdbx_strand_id
1 'polypeptide(L)'
;MSCSNILKNAVGIVGVIIILSICITPIIKLTTLMAVYYLGSALCQPIADDKIVKLLGQIGGTFKLLLAIMCSISVMLIIGVTLVIKISNSGVMMQ
;
A
#
# COMPACT_ATOMS: atom_id res chain seq x y z
N MET A 1 -13.10 15.00 30.19
CA MET A 1 -12.04 14.15 29.60
C MET A 1 -12.59 12.92 28.86
N SER A 2 -13.68 12.29 29.31
CA SER A 2 -14.20 11.03 28.73
C SER A 2 -14.59 11.07 27.25
N CYS A 3 -15.21 12.16 26.75
CA CYS A 3 -15.59 12.25 25.33
C CYS A 3 -14.39 12.35 24.37
N SER A 4 -13.27 12.94 24.82
CA SER A 4 -12.07 13.11 23.98
C SER A 4 -11.39 11.76 23.68
N ASN A 5 -11.42 10.82 24.63
CA ASN A 5 -10.82 9.50 24.45
C ASN A 5 -11.61 8.61 23.49
N ILE A 6 -12.94 8.69 23.50
CA ILE A 6 -13.81 7.93 22.58
C ILE A 6 -13.60 8.44 21.15
N LEU A 7 -13.53 9.76 20.96
CA LEU A 7 -13.30 10.37 19.65
C LEU A 7 -11.93 9.99 19.05
N LYS A 8 -10.88 9.95 19.89
CA LYS A 8 -9.53 9.55 19.47
C LYS A 8 -9.44 8.09 19.02
N ASN A 9 -10.12 7.19 19.73
CA ASN A 9 -10.17 5.79 19.37
C ASN A 9 -10.95 5.58 18.06
N ALA A 10 -12.10 6.26 17.90
CA ALA A 10 -12.90 6.25 16.68
C ALA A 10 -12.11 6.75 15.45
N VAL A 11 -11.37 7.86 15.59
CA VAL A 11 -10.50 8.39 14.53
C VAL A 11 -9.43 7.38 14.10
N GLY A 12 -8.84 6.64 15.04
CA GLY A 12 -7.86 5.60 14.71
C GLY A 12 -8.45 4.47 13.87
N ILE A 13 -9.60 3.95 14.30
CA ILE A 13 -10.30 2.87 13.57
C ILE A 13 -10.73 3.36 12.18
N VAL A 14 -11.31 4.55 12.08
CA VAL A 14 -11.73 5.13 10.80
C VAL A 14 -10.52 5.36 9.89
N GLY A 15 -9.40 5.85 10.43
CA GLY A 15 -8.16 6.03 9.67
C GLY A 15 -7.65 4.74 9.05
N VAL A 16 -7.64 3.63 9.81
CA VAL A 16 -7.22 2.32 9.29
C VAL A 16 -8.15 1.83 8.17
N ILE A 17 -9.47 1.99 8.33
CA ILE A 17 -10.46 1.59 7.31
C ILE A 17 -10.25 2.37 6.00
N ILE A 18 -10.02 3.69 6.10
CA ILE A 18 -9.77 4.54 4.93
C ILE A 18 -8.48 4.12 4.22
N ILE A 19 -7.38 3.89 4.96
CA ILE A 19 -6.10 3.45 4.39
C ILE A 19 -6.26 2.12 3.64
N LEU A 20 -6.98 1.15 4.22
CA LEU A 20 -7.28 -0.13 3.56
C LEU A 20 -8.06 0.08 2.25
N SER A 21 -9.09 0.92 2.26
CA SER A 21 -9.90 1.19 1.06
C SER A 21 -9.08 1.83 -0.07
N ILE A 22 -8.18 2.76 0.27
CA ILE A 22 -7.31 3.42 -0.71
C ILE A 22 -6.28 2.43 -1.25
N CYS A 23 -5.75 1.52 -0.44
CA CYS A 23 -4.75 0.53 -0.86
C CYS A 23 -5.30 -0.57 -1.78
N ILE A 24 -6.58 -0.93 -1.68
CA ILE A 24 -7.18 -1.97 -2.53
C ILE A 24 -7.17 -1.54 -4.02
N THR A 25 -7.47 -0.26 -4.30
CA THR A 25 -7.54 0.28 -5.66
C THR A 25 -6.22 0.15 -6.46
N PRO A 26 -5.05 0.59 -5.96
CA PRO A 26 -3.78 0.43 -6.64
C PRO A 26 -3.33 -1.03 -6.70
N ILE A 27 -3.61 -1.85 -5.69
CA ILE A 27 -3.25 -3.28 -5.70
C ILE A 27 -3.89 -3.97 -6.91
N ILE A 28 -5.20 -3.79 -7.12
CA ILE A 28 -5.91 -4.39 -8.26
C ILE A 28 -5.31 -3.93 -9.59
N LYS A 29 -5.09 -2.62 -9.76
CA LYS A 29 -4.49 -2.08 -10.99
C LYS A 29 -3.09 -2.63 -11.25
N LEU A 30 -2.23 -2.69 -10.23
CA LEU A 30 -0.85 -3.19 -10.34
C LEU A 30 -0.81 -4.68 -10.66
N THR A 31 -1.64 -5.49 -10.01
CA THR A 31 -1.74 -6.94 -10.29
C THR A 31 -2.19 -7.19 -11.71
N THR A 32 -3.16 -6.42 -12.21
CA THR A 32 -3.67 -6.58 -13.58
C THR A 32 -2.60 -6.26 -14.62
N LEU A 33 -1.85 -5.16 -14.43
CA LEU A 33 -0.73 -4.84 -15.33
C LEU A 33 0.38 -5.89 -15.27
N MET A 34 0.72 -6.35 -14.07
CA MET A 34 1.73 -7.40 -13.90
C MET A 34 1.35 -8.69 -14.65
N ALA A 35 0.07 -9.11 -14.57
CA ALA A 35 -0.42 -10.28 -15.26
C ALA A 35 -0.30 -10.15 -16.79
N VAL A 36 -0.69 -8.99 -17.34
CA VAL A 36 -0.60 -8.72 -18.78
C VAL A 36 0.86 -8.67 -19.24
N TYR A 37 1.76 -8.06 -18.47
CA TYR A 37 3.19 -8.04 -18.79
C TYR A 37 3.83 -9.42 -18.72
N TYR A 38 3.46 -10.25 -17.74
CA TYR A 38 4.00 -11.61 -17.64
C TYR A 38 3.48 -12.50 -18.77
N LEU A 39 2.18 -12.47 -19.07
CA LEU A 39 1.58 -13.19 -20.20
C LEU A 39 2.14 -12.70 -21.54
N GLY A 40 2.26 -11.40 -21.73
CA GLY A 40 2.86 -10.80 -22.92
C GLY A 40 4.33 -11.21 -23.10
N SER A 41 5.10 -11.32 -22.01
CA SER A 41 6.49 -11.77 -22.06
C SER A 41 6.63 -13.22 -22.50
N ALA A 42 5.75 -14.11 -22.02
CA ALA A 42 5.72 -15.52 -22.41
C ALA A 42 5.26 -15.71 -23.86
N LEU A 43 4.28 -14.93 -24.31
CA LEU A 43 3.76 -14.98 -25.69
C LEU A 43 4.72 -14.36 -26.71
N CYS A 44 5.46 -13.32 -26.33
CA CYS A 44 6.46 -12.70 -27.21
C CYS A 44 7.78 -13.47 -27.25
N GLN A 45 8.07 -14.36 -26.29
CA GLN A 45 9.30 -15.16 -26.25
C GLN A 45 9.67 -15.92 -27.55
N PRO A 46 8.73 -16.48 -28.35
CA PRO A 46 9.06 -17.12 -29.63
C PRO A 46 9.38 -16.17 -30.80
N ILE A 47 9.01 -14.89 -30.72
CA ILE A 47 9.12 -13.92 -31.83
C ILE A 47 10.03 -12.73 -31.49
N ALA A 48 10.15 -12.39 -30.21
CA ALA A 48 10.87 -11.24 -29.72
C ALA A 48 12.27 -11.63 -29.23
N ASP A 49 13.24 -10.76 -29.54
CA ASP A 49 14.61 -10.84 -29.05
C ASP A 49 14.67 -11.01 -27.52
N ASP A 50 15.66 -11.77 -27.04
CA ASP A 50 15.90 -12.08 -25.62
C ASP A 50 15.96 -10.79 -24.76
N LYS A 51 16.43 -9.70 -25.37
CA LYS A 51 16.49 -8.36 -24.80
C LYS A 51 15.11 -7.77 -24.47
N ILE A 52 14.11 -7.97 -25.33
CA ILE A 52 12.73 -7.48 -25.13
C ILE A 52 12.05 -8.27 -24.02
N VAL A 53 12.22 -9.59 -24.01
CA VAL A 53 11.68 -10.47 -22.96
C VAL A 53 12.27 -10.11 -21.59
N LYS A 54 13.59 -9.88 -21.52
CA LYS A 54 14.25 -9.39 -20.29
C LYS A 54 13.73 -8.04 -19.81
N LEU A 55 13.50 -7.09 -20.72
CA LEU A 55 12.94 -5.78 -20.38
C LEU A 55 11.52 -5.93 -19.82
N LEU A 56 10.67 -6.76 -20.46
CA LEU A 56 9.32 -7.05 -19.97
C LEU A 56 9.33 -7.70 -18.58
N GLY A 57 10.25 -8.64 -18.35
CA GLY A 57 10.45 -9.26 -17.04
C GLY A 57 10.90 -8.26 -15.98
N GLN A 58 11.83 -7.34 -16.31
CA GLN A 58 12.23 -6.27 -15.40
C GLN A 58 11.08 -5.33 -15.04
N ILE A 59 10.26 -4.95 -16.02
CA ILE A 59 9.06 -4.12 -15.82
C ILE A 59 8.08 -4.83 -14.86
N GLY A 60 7.83 -6.13 -15.06
CA GLY A 60 7.03 -6.94 -14.12
C GLY A 60 7.62 -6.97 -12.70
N GLY A 61 8.94 -7.03 -12.58
CA GLY A 61 9.66 -6.92 -11.31
C GLY A 61 9.49 -5.55 -10.63
N THR A 62 9.52 -4.46 -11.38
CA THR A 62 9.24 -3.11 -10.87
C THR A 62 7.80 -2.98 -10.37
N PHE A 63 6.82 -3.59 -11.02
CA PHE A 63 5.44 -3.62 -10.52
C PHE A 63 5.31 -4.38 -9.19
N LYS A 64 6.06 -5.49 -9.00
CA LYS A 64 6.16 -6.14 -7.68
C LYS A 64 6.78 -5.23 -6.63
N LEU A 65 7.85 -4.51 -6.98
CA LEU A 65 8.50 -3.56 -6.07
C LEU A 65 7.53 -2.43 -5.67
N LEU A 66 6.78 -1.88 -6.64
CA LEU A 66 5.74 -0.88 -6.39
C LEU A 66 4.67 -1.40 -5.44
N LEU A 67 4.24 -2.64 -5.59
CA LEU A 67 3.28 -3.27 -4.67
C LEU A 67 3.86 -3.41 -3.26
N ALA A 68 5.14 -3.79 -3.13
CA ALA A 68 5.82 -3.83 -1.84
C ALA A 68 5.90 -2.44 -1.17
N ILE A 69 6.25 -1.40 -1.94
CA ILE A 69 6.30 -0.02 -1.46
C ILE A 69 4.91 0.44 -0.96
N MET A 70 3.84 0.12 -1.70
CA MET A 70 2.47 0.44 -1.30
C MET A 70 2.10 -0.22 0.04
N CYS A 71 2.45 -1.48 0.22
CA CYS A 71 2.28 -2.18 1.50
C CYS A 71 3.06 -1.48 2.62
N SER A 72 4.33 -1.13 2.40
CA SER A 72 5.14 -0.44 3.41
C SER A 72 4.56 0.92 3.80
N ILE A 73 4.09 1.71 2.83
CA ILE A 73 3.45 3.01 3.09
C ILE A 73 2.19 2.83 3.96
N SER A 74 1.37 1.82 3.67
CA SER A 74 0.16 1.54 4.46
C SER A 74 0.47 1.28 5.93
N VAL A 75 1.51 0.47 6.20
CA VAL A 75 1.97 0.16 7.56
C VAL A 75 2.51 1.42 8.24
N MET A 76 3.30 2.22 7.52
CA MET A 76 3.89 3.44 8.05
C MET A 76 2.81 4.48 8.42
N LEU A 77 1.73 4.58 7.65
CA LEU A 77 0.58 5.42 7.97
C LEU A 77 -0.20 4.91 9.20
N ILE A 78 -0.41 3.60 9.32
CA ILE A 78 -1.08 3.01 10.51
C ILE A 78 -0.26 3.29 11.79
N ILE A 79 1.06 3.12 11.73
CA ILE A 79 1.96 3.42 12.85
C ILE A 79 1.90 4.92 13.19
N GLY A 80 1.95 5.80 12.18
CA GLY A 80 1.85 7.24 12.36
C GLY A 80 0.55 7.67 13.05
N VAL A 81 -0.60 7.18 12.57
CA VAL A 81 -1.91 7.45 13.19
C VAL A 81 -1.96 6.95 14.63
N THR A 82 -1.42 5.74 14.89
CA THR A 82 -1.36 5.17 16.24
C THR A 82 -0.51 6.02 17.20
N LEU A 83 0.64 6.52 16.73
CA LEU A 83 1.51 7.41 17.51
C LEU A 83 0.83 8.73 17.83
N VAL A 84 0.18 9.36 16.85
CA VAL A 84 -0.56 10.62 17.05
C VAL A 84 -1.67 10.44 18.09
N ILE A 85 -2.40 9.32 18.05
CA ILE A 85 -3.44 9.00 19.03
C ILE A 85 -2.85 8.83 20.44
N LYS A 86 -1.72 8.10 20.56
CA LYS A 86 -1.03 7.90 21.85
C LYS A 86 -0.54 9.22 22.44
N ILE A 87 0.16 10.05 21.65
CA ILE A 87 0.67 11.36 22.09
C ILE A 87 -0.50 12.25 22.53
N SER A 88 -1.57 12.27 21.75
CA SER A 88 -2.74 13.07 22.06
C SER A 88 -3.42 12.60 23.35
N ASN A 89 -3.48 11.30 23.64
CA ASN A 89 -3.99 10.78 24.91
C ASN A 89 -3.10 11.14 26.12
N SER A 90 -1.78 11.14 25.97
CA SER A 90 -0.85 11.56 27.02
C SER A 90 -0.91 13.06 27.31
N GLY A 91 -1.13 13.89 26.28
CA GLY A 91 -1.25 15.35 26.44
C GLY A 91 -2.47 15.80 27.24
N VAL A 92 -3.60 15.07 27.17
CA VAL A 92 -4.79 15.37 28.00
C VAL A 92 -4.67 14.90 29.45
N MET A 93 -3.69 14.06 29.80
CA MET A 93 -3.41 13.69 31.19
C MET A 93 -2.44 14.66 31.89
N MET A 94 -1.77 15.54 31.14
CA MET A 94 -0.87 16.56 31.70
C MET A 94 -1.56 17.91 32.01
N GLN A 95 -2.88 18.01 31.79
CA GLN A 95 -3.72 19.15 32.18
C GLN A 95 -4.75 18.75 33.22
#